data_AF-A0AAV1WZ74-F1
#
_entry.id   AF-A0AAV1WZ74-F1
#
_cell.length_a   1.000
_cell.length_b   1.000
_cell.length_c   1.000
_cell.angle_alpha   90.00
_cell.angle_beta   90.00
_cell.angle_gamma   90.00
#
_symmetry.space_group_name_H-M   'P 1'
#
loop_
_entity.id
_entity.type
_entity.pdbx_description
1 polymer ?
#
loop_
_entity_poly.entity_id
_entity_poly.type
_entity_poly.pdbx_seq_one_letter_code
_entity_poly.pdbx_strand_id
1 'polypeptide(L)'
;MAKLKWRRREKREKGGRALQKKMKKLQRLIPNGGRLKPDQLFLRTAEHIMQLRLQLNNTCHYVYSKKKSLQILTIRTFSELNNSHAKHSRN
;
A
#
# COMPACT_ATOMS: atom_id res chain seq x y z
N MET A 1 -32.90 24.32 -32.57
CA MET A 1 -32.11 23.14 -32.14
C MET A 1 -30.58 23.32 -32.02
N ALA A 2 -29.99 24.45 -32.42
CA ALA A 2 -28.53 24.65 -32.37
C ALA A 2 -27.92 24.75 -30.94
N LYS A 3 -28.68 25.25 -29.96
CA LYS A 3 -28.21 25.51 -28.58
C LYS A 3 -27.82 24.25 -27.79
N LEU A 4 -28.37 23.08 -28.14
CA LEU A 4 -28.05 21.78 -27.52
C LEU A 4 -26.78 21.14 -28.09
N LYS A 5 -26.37 21.51 -29.31
CA LYS A 5 -25.21 20.92 -30.01
C LYS A 5 -23.88 21.44 -29.42
N TRP A 6 -23.85 22.71 -29.00
CA TRP A 6 -22.71 23.34 -28.34
C TRP A 6 -22.44 22.78 -26.93
N ARG A 7 -23.51 22.58 -26.14
CA ARG A 7 -23.41 22.05 -24.76
C ARG A 7 -22.85 20.62 -24.69
N ARG A 8 -23.06 19.83 -25.75
CA ARG A 8 -22.54 18.45 -25.86
C ARG A 8 -21.04 18.40 -26.20
N ARG A 9 -20.53 19.39 -26.94
CA ARG A 9 -19.10 19.50 -27.31
C ARG A 9 -18.25 19.96 -26.12
N GLU A 10 -18.73 20.96 -25.37
CA GLU A 10 -18.03 21.47 -24.19
C GLU A 10 -17.88 20.41 -23.08
N LYS A 11 -18.89 19.56 -22.88
CA LYS A 11 -18.83 18.44 -21.92
C LYS A 11 -17.77 17.40 -22.29
N ARG A 12 -17.60 17.10 -23.59
CA ARG A 12 -16.59 16.15 -24.09
C ARG A 12 -15.17 16.68 -23.94
N GLU A 13 -14.93 17.96 -24.20
CA GLU A 13 -13.62 18.58 -23.99
C GLU A 13 -13.25 18.67 -22.51
N LYS A 14 -14.22 18.98 -21.62
CA LYS A 14 -13.99 18.94 -20.17
C LYS A 14 -13.66 17.53 -19.68
N GLY A 15 -14.36 16.51 -20.18
CA GLY A 15 -14.08 15.10 -19.86
C GLY A 15 -12.70 14.64 -20.33
N GLY A 16 -12.30 14.98 -21.56
CA GLY A 16 -10.99 14.66 -22.11
C GLY A 16 -9.84 15.28 -21.31
N ARG A 17 -9.96 16.56 -20.93
CA ARG A 17 -8.95 17.24 -20.09
C ARG A 17 -8.83 16.62 -18.71
N ALA A 18 -9.94 16.22 -18.09
CA ALA A 18 -9.92 15.55 -16.79
C ALA A 18 -9.23 14.18 -16.86
N LEU A 19 -9.51 13.40 -17.91
CA LEU A 19 -8.85 12.11 -18.14
C LEU A 19 -7.35 12.27 -18.37
N GLN A 20 -6.93 13.26 -19.17
CA GLN A 20 -5.51 13.56 -19.38
C GLN A 20 -4.79 13.92 -18.07
N LYS A 21 -5.42 14.73 -17.20
CA LYS A 21 -4.86 15.04 -15.87
C LYS A 21 -4.70 13.78 -15.02
N LYS A 22 -5.70 12.89 -15.00
CA LYS A 22 -5.63 11.61 -14.29
C LYS A 22 -4.54 10.71 -14.85
N MET A 23 -4.40 10.64 -16.17
CA MET A 23 -3.36 9.87 -16.85
C MET A 23 -1.97 10.39 -16.51
N LYS A 24 -1.76 11.71 -16.57
CA LYS A 24 -0.49 12.35 -16.19
C LYS A 24 -0.15 12.12 -14.71
N LYS A 25 -1.15 12.12 -13.83
CA LYS A 25 -0.95 11.77 -12.41
C LYS A 25 -0.52 10.31 -12.29
N LEU A 26 -1.18 9.39 -12.99
CA LEU A 26 -0.83 7.98 -12.97
C LEU A 26 0.59 7.73 -13.48
N GLN A 27 0.98 8.35 -14.59
CA GLN A 27 2.35 8.26 -15.13
C GLN A 27 3.45 8.69 -14.15
N ARG A 28 3.15 9.62 -13.23
CA ARG A 28 4.08 10.07 -12.17
C ARG A 28 4.14 9.10 -10.98
N LEU A 29 3.06 8.39 -10.71
CA LEU A 29 2.98 7.45 -9.59
C LEU A 29 3.60 6.10 -9.92
N ILE A 30 3.52 5.68 -11.19
CA ILE A 30 4.01 4.39 -11.62
C ILE A 30 5.50 4.46 -11.96
N PRO A 31 6.34 3.56 -11.41
CA PRO A 31 7.76 3.51 -11.75
C PRO A 31 7.94 3.29 -13.25
N ASN A 32 8.78 4.12 -13.87
CA ASN A 32 9.01 4.18 -15.32
C ASN A 32 7.76 4.53 -16.16
N GLY A 33 6.73 5.14 -15.55
CA GLY A 33 5.44 5.45 -16.20
C GLY A 33 5.42 6.64 -17.15
N GLY A 34 6.41 7.54 -17.08
CA GLY A 34 6.39 8.86 -17.73
C GLY A 34 6.24 8.88 -19.26
N ARG A 35 6.60 7.80 -19.95
CA ARG A 35 6.54 7.69 -21.42
C ARG A 35 5.58 6.59 -21.90
N LEU A 36 4.86 5.94 -20.99
CA LEU A 36 3.98 4.82 -21.34
C LEU A 36 2.70 5.31 -22.00
N LYS A 37 2.31 4.62 -23.07
CA LYS A 37 0.97 4.73 -23.66
C LYS A 37 -0.08 4.21 -22.66
N PRO A 38 -1.35 4.64 -22.76
CA PRO A 38 -2.39 4.25 -21.80
C PRO A 38 -2.46 2.75 -21.51
N ASP A 39 -2.48 1.90 -22.54
CA ASP A 39 -2.60 0.45 -22.38
C ASP A 39 -1.43 -0.15 -21.58
N GLN A 40 -0.20 0.27 -21.91
CA GLN A 40 1.01 -0.12 -21.20
C GLN A 40 1.03 0.43 -19.77
N LEU A 41 0.54 1.65 -19.58
CA LEU A 41 0.45 2.27 -18.27
C LEU A 41 -0.53 1.53 -17.36
N PHE A 42 -1.66 1.04 -17.89
CA PHE A 42 -2.60 0.23 -17.12
C PHE A 42 -2.02 -1.11 -16.72
N LEU A 43 -1.37 -1.83 -17.65
CA LEU A 43 -0.68 -3.08 -17.33
C LEU A 43 0.37 -2.86 -16.23
N ARG A 44 1.22 -1.84 -16.41
CA ARG A 44 2.26 -1.51 -15.43
C ARG A 44 1.69 -1.08 -14.08
N THR A 45 0.53 -0.42 -14.09
CA THR A 45 -0.20 -0.07 -12.87
C THR A 45 -0.67 -1.32 -12.13
N ALA A 46 -1.25 -2.29 -12.84
CA ALA A 46 -1.71 -3.54 -12.23
C ALA A 46 -0.54 -4.32 -11.60
N GLU A 47 0.57 -4.45 -12.33
CA GLU A 47 1.81 -5.04 -11.81
C GLU A 47 2.29 -4.34 -10.54
N HIS A 48 2.35 -3.01 -10.57
CA HIS A 48 2.86 -2.24 -9.44
C HIS A 48 1.95 -2.35 -8.20
N ILE A 49 0.63 -2.33 -8.39
CA ILE A 49 -0.32 -2.59 -7.29
C ILE A 49 -0.10 -3.98 -6.69
N MET A 50 0.10 -4.99 -7.54
CA MET A 50 0.37 -6.35 -7.07
C MET A 50 1.67 -6.42 -6.27
N GLN A 51 2.74 -5.81 -6.75
CA GLN A 51 4.03 -5.74 -6.05
C GLN A 51 3.91 -5.05 -4.69
N LEU A 52 3.23 -3.90 -4.63
CA LEU A 52 3.01 -3.18 -3.37
C LEU A 52 2.24 -4.03 -2.35
N ARG A 53 1.20 -4.75 -2.79
CA ARG A 53 0.44 -5.65 -1.91
C ARG A 53 1.32 -6.76 -1.35
N LEU A 54 2.16 -7.39 -2.17
CA LEU A 54 3.08 -8.43 -1.72
C LEU A 54 4.10 -7.87 -0.72
N GLN A 55 4.69 -6.70 -0.99
CA GLN A 55 5.63 -6.04 -0.08
C GLN A 55 4.98 -5.70 1.27
N LEU A 56 3.79 -5.10 1.25
CA LEU A 56 3.05 -4.78 2.47
C LEU A 56 2.68 -6.03 3.26
N ASN A 57 2.24 -7.11 2.61
CA ASN A 57 1.93 -8.36 3.29
C ASN A 57 3.17 -9.00 3.93
N ASN A 58 4.30 -9.01 3.22
CA ASN A 58 5.55 -9.58 3.73
C ASN A 58 6.10 -8.76 4.90
N THR A 59 6.14 -7.44 4.76
CA THR A 59 6.61 -6.53 5.83
C THR A 59 5.70 -6.59 7.05
N CYS A 60 4.39 -6.59 6.85
CA CYS A 60 3.40 -6.77 7.89
C CYS A 60 3.64 -8.10 8.62
N HIS A 61 3.66 -9.24 7.91
CA HIS A 61 3.89 -10.55 8.51
C HIS A 61 5.19 -10.60 9.34
N TYR A 62 6.29 -10.06 8.82
CA TYR A 62 7.56 -9.98 9.54
C TYR A 62 7.45 -9.15 10.83
N VAL A 63 6.86 -7.95 10.76
CA VAL A 63 6.70 -7.06 11.92
C VAL A 63 5.80 -7.69 12.99
N TYR A 64 4.67 -8.28 12.59
CA TYR A 64 3.75 -8.96 13.51
C TYR A 64 4.42 -10.18 14.15
N SER A 65 5.09 -11.01 13.36
CA SER A 65 5.80 -12.19 13.86
C SER A 65 6.92 -11.81 14.83
N LYS A 66 7.75 -10.82 14.50
CA LYS A 66 8.80 -10.32 15.39
C LYS A 66 8.22 -9.73 16.68
N LYS A 67 7.20 -8.88 16.60
CA LYS A 67 6.53 -8.33 17.80
C LYS A 67 5.99 -9.45 18.70
N LYS A 68 5.35 -10.47 18.13
CA LYS A 68 4.82 -11.61 18.89
C LYS A 68 5.94 -12.43 19.55
N SER A 69 7.03 -12.71 18.83
CA SER A 69 8.19 -13.42 19.39
C SER A 69 8.85 -12.66 20.54
N LEU A 70 8.95 -11.33 20.43
CA LEU A 70 9.51 -10.48 21.47
C LEU A 70 8.60 -10.45 22.70
N GLN A 71 7.29 -10.32 22.53
CA GLN A 71 6.34 -10.38 23.65
C GLN A 71 6.41 -11.71 24.41
N ILE A 72 6.45 -12.84 23.69
CA ILE A 72 6.58 -14.17 24.30
C ILE A 72 7.90 -14.29 25.06
N LEU A 73 9.00 -13.81 24.47
CA LEU A 73 10.31 -13.81 25.14
C LEU A 73 10.29 -12.96 26.41
N THR A 74 9.71 -11.76 26.36
CA THR A 74 9.58 -10.89 27.54
C THR A 74 8.77 -11.55 28.65
N ILE A 75 7.62 -12.14 28.32
CA ILE A 75 6.77 -12.85 29.29
C ILE A 75 7.55 -14.01 29.92
N ARG A 76 8.23 -14.80 29.08
CA ARG A 76 9.03 -15.94 29.54
C ARG A 76 10.16 -15.51 30.47
N THR A 77 10.93 -14.47 30.11
CA THR A 77 12.00 -13.95 30.95
C THR A 77 11.47 -13.43 32.29
N PHE A 78 10.30 -12.76 32.30
CA PHE A 78 9.71 -12.27 33.54
C PHE A 78 9.24 -13.41 34.46
N SER A 79 8.65 -14.46 33.90
CA SER A 79 8.27 -15.66 34.65
C SER A 79 9.49 -16.43 35.20
N GLU A 80 10.59 -16.48 34.45
CA GLU A 80 11.85 -17.12 34.88
C GLU A 80 12.50 -16.36 36.06
N LEU A 81 12.49 -15.02 36.04
CA LEU A 81 12.99 -14.18 37.14
C LEU A 81 12.17 -14.36 38.42
N ASN A 82 10.84 -14.35 38.33
CA ASN A 82 9.96 -14.49 39.50
C ASN A 82 10.04 -15.88 40.14
N ASN A 83 10.18 -16.94 39.34
CA ASN A 83 10.36 -18.29 39.88
C ASN A 83 11.73 -18.51 40.53
N SER A 84 12.75 -17.76 40.14
CA SER A 84 14.08 -17.84 40.74
C SER A 84 14.11 -17.17 42.13
N HIS A 85 13.42 -16.04 42.30
CA HIS A 85 13.25 -15.40 43.61
C HIS A 85 12.42 -16.25 44.60
N ALA A 86 11.36 -16.93 44.13
CA ALA A 86 10.52 -17.78 44.96
C ALA A 86 11.25 -19.01 45.54
N LYS A 87 12.34 -19.46 44.89
CA LYS A 87 13.16 -20.59 45.34
C LYS A 87 14.20 -20.19 46.40
N HIS A 88 14.65 -18.93 46.41
CA HIS A 88 15.64 -18.44 47.39
C HIS A 88 15.01 -17.97 48.71
N SER A 89 13.70 -17.72 48.75
CA SER A 89 12.97 -17.28 49.96
C SER A 89 12.45 -18.43 50.84
N ARG A 90 12.72 -19.71 50.48
CA ARG A 90 12.28 -20.90 51.22
C ARG A 90 13.42 -21.67 51.91
N ASN A 91 14.62 -21.10 51.98
CA ASN A 91 15.73 -21.63 52.77
C ASN A 91 15.99 -20.73 53.98
#